data_AF-A0A848T4F1-F1
#
_entry.id   AF-A0A848T4F1-F1
#
_cell.length_a   1.000
_cell.length_b   1.000
_cell.length_c   1.000
_cell.angle_alpha   90.00
_cell.angle_beta   90.00
_cell.angle_gamma   90.00
#
_symmetry.space_group_name_H-M   'P 1'
#
loop_
_entity.id
_entity.type
_entity.pdbx_description
1 polymer ?
#
loop_
_entity_poly.entity_id
_entity_poly.type
_entity_poly.pdbx_seq_one_letter_code
_entity_poly.pdbx_strand_id
1 'polypeptide(L)' 'MAKNPNSDHQYNEASIQSLDWKQHIRLRPGMYIGKLGDGSSKDDGIYVLLKEILDNCIDEYVMGYGKHIDIDIKDGVVN' A
#
# COMPACT_ATOMS: atom_id res chain seq x y z
N MET A 1 52.17 1.16 -3.30
CA MET A 1 51.23 1.65 -4.33
C MET A 1 50.11 0.64 -4.46
N ALA A 2 48.89 0.96 -3.99
CA ALA A 2 47.72 0.12 -4.21
C ALA A 2 46.76 0.89 -5.12
N LYS A 3 46.66 0.47 -6.38
CA LYS A 3 45.53 0.84 -7.25
C LYS A 3 44.37 -0.06 -6.83
N ASN A 4 43.35 0.51 -6.20
CA ASN A 4 42.05 -0.16 -6.15
C ASN A 4 41.32 0.25 -7.45
N PRO A 5 41.00 -0.68 -8.36
CA PRO A 5 40.36 -0.30 -9.61
C PRO A 5 38.95 0.17 -9.26
N ASN A 6 38.62 1.40 -9.67
CA ASN A 6 37.26 1.89 -9.72
C ASN A 6 36.37 0.78 -10.30
N SER A 7 35.45 0.27 -9.48
CA SER A 7 34.27 -0.39 -10.00
C SER A 7 33.54 0.65 -10.84
N ASP A 8 33.57 0.48 -12.16
CA ASP A 8 32.77 1.25 -13.11
C ASP A 8 31.30 1.06 -12.75
N HIS A 9 30.80 1.89 -11.84
CA HIS A 9 29.38 2.08 -11.62
C HIS A 9 28.86 2.86 -12.83
N GLN A 10 28.64 2.15 -13.94
CA GLN A 10 27.95 2.71 -15.11
C GLN A 10 26.48 2.93 -14.75
N TYR A 11 26.23 4.03 -14.04
CA TYR A 11 24.90 4.61 -13.95
C TYR A 11 24.58 5.26 -15.30
N ASN A 12 23.78 4.57 -16.09
CA ASN A 12 23.35 4.98 -17.41
C ASN A 12 21.82 5.10 -17.46
N GLU A 13 21.26 5.49 -18.59
CA GLU A 13 19.81 5.65 -18.75
C GLU A 13 19.04 4.37 -18.40
N ALA A 14 19.59 3.18 -18.73
CA ALA A 14 19.00 1.90 -18.39
C ALA A 14 18.97 1.60 -16.86
N SER A 15 19.68 2.38 -16.05
CA SER A 15 19.64 2.30 -14.59
C SER A 15 18.37 2.94 -14.00
N ILE A 16 17.68 3.79 -14.76
CA ILE A 16 16.40 4.37 -14.38
C ILE A 16 15.27 3.44 -14.82
N GLN A 17 14.42 3.08 -13.87
CA GLN A 17 13.22 2.27 -14.13
C GLN A 17 11.97 3.07 -13.80
N SER A 18 11.16 3.34 -14.82
CA SER A 18 9.80 3.83 -14.64
C SER A 18 8.90 2.62 -14.41
N LEU A 19 8.21 2.61 -13.27
CA LEU A 19 7.26 1.57 -12.94
C LEU A 19 5.86 2.00 -13.37
N ASP A 20 5.07 1.04 -13.87
CA ASP A 20 3.63 1.25 -13.99
C ASP A 20 3.04 1.59 -12.61
N TRP A 21 2.02 2.44 -12.59
CA TRP A 21 1.43 2.94 -11.35
C TRP A 21 0.95 1.82 -10.42
N LYS A 22 0.40 0.71 -10.96
CA LYS A 22 0.00 -0.44 -10.13
C LYS A 22 1.22 -1.16 -9.55
N GLN A 23 2.26 -1.30 -10.37
CA GLN A 23 3.48 -1.98 -9.96
C GLN A 23 4.18 -1.23 -8.84
N HIS A 24 4.21 0.10 -8.90
CA HIS A 24 4.80 0.93 -7.84
C HIS A 24 4.09 0.73 -6.49
N ILE A 25 2.75 0.73 -6.47
CA ILE A 25 1.95 0.51 -5.26
C ILE A 25 2.27 -0.84 -4.62
N ARG A 26 2.34 -1.91 -5.42
CA ARG A 26 2.62 -3.26 -4.90
C ARG A 26 4.08 -3.45 -4.49
N LEU A 27 5.02 -2.77 -5.13
CA LEU A 27 6.44 -2.86 -4.82
C LEU A 27 6.81 -2.09 -3.54
N ARG A 28 6.07 -1.01 -3.24
CA ARG A 28 6.26 -0.14 -2.09
C ARG A 28 4.92 0.11 -1.38
N PRO A 29 4.26 -0.93 -0.86
CA PRO A 29 2.94 -0.79 -0.26
C PRO A 29 2.98 0.10 0.97
N GLY A 30 4.10 0.13 1.70
CA GLY A 30 4.20 0.97 2.89
C GLY A 30 4.20 2.46 2.66
N MET A 31 4.40 2.93 1.41
CA MET A 31 4.17 4.32 1.07
C MET A 31 2.67 4.69 1.09
N TYR A 32 1.79 3.71 0.92
CA TYR A 32 0.34 3.90 0.81
C TYR A 32 -0.40 3.46 2.08
N ILE A 33 -0.01 2.32 2.66
CA ILE A 33 -0.73 1.71 3.79
C ILE A 33 0.12 1.60 5.06
N GLY A 34 1.33 2.17 5.06
CA GLY A 34 2.24 2.12 6.21
C GLY A 34 2.86 0.74 6.44
N LYS A 35 2.81 0.24 7.67
CA LYS A 35 3.47 -1.02 8.02
C LYS A 35 2.67 -2.20 7.49
N LEU A 36 3.33 -3.13 6.79
CA LEU A 36 2.72 -4.43 6.47
C LEU A 36 2.59 -5.27 7.74
N GLY A 37 1.48 -5.99 7.87
CA GLY A 37 1.27 -6.91 8.98
C GLY A 37 0.07 -7.82 8.71
N ASP A 38 -0.14 -8.74 9.64
CA ASP A 38 -1.21 -9.74 9.64
C ASP A 38 -2.46 -9.25 10.40
N GLY A 39 -2.45 -8.01 10.89
CA GLY A 39 -3.53 -7.46 11.70
C GLY A 39 -3.41 -7.80 13.18
N SER A 40 -2.33 -8.45 13.62
CA SER A 40 -2.05 -8.63 15.05
C SER A 40 -1.76 -7.32 15.76
N SER A 41 -1.31 -6.29 15.03
CA SER A 41 -1.01 -4.98 15.58
C SER A 41 -1.87 -3.88 14.98
N LYS A 42 -2.25 -2.90 15.82
CA LYS A 42 -3.16 -1.80 15.44
C LYS A 42 -2.58 -0.87 14.37
N ASP A 43 -1.26 -0.84 14.23
CA ASP A 43 -0.52 -0.07 13.22
C ASP A 43 -0.37 -0.80 11.88
N ASP A 44 -0.93 -2.00 11.75
CA ASP A 44 -0.85 -2.78 10.51
C ASP A 44 -1.76 -2.19 9.41
N GLY A 45 -1.22 -2.15 8.19
CA GLY A 45 -1.82 -1.51 7.03
C GLY A 45 -3.14 -2.14 6.57
N ILE A 46 -3.47 -3.35 7.03
CA ILE A 46 -4.79 -3.95 6.81
C ILE A 46 -5.92 -3.08 7.37
N TYR A 47 -5.69 -2.42 8.51
CA TYR A 47 -6.66 -1.49 9.10
C TYR A 47 -6.73 -0.16 8.35
N VAL A 48 -5.65 0.25 7.68
CA VAL A 48 -5.70 1.40 6.76
C VAL A 48 -6.56 1.05 5.56
N LEU A 49 -6.32 -0.10 4.92
CA LEU A 49 -7.12 -0.56 3.79
C LEU A 49 -8.62 -0.64 4.12
N LEU A 50 -8.97 -1.19 5.28
CA LEU A 50 -10.38 -1.24 5.73
C LEU A 50 -10.97 0.16 5.89
N LYS A 51 -10.23 1.09 6.52
CA LYS A 51 -10.67 2.47 6.69
C LYS A 51 -10.90 3.17 5.35
N GLU A 52 -9.99 3.03 4.39
CA GLU A 52 -10.16 3.66 3.07
C GLU A 52 -11.44 3.18 2.36
N ILE A 53 -11.79 1.88 2.47
CA ILE A 53 -13.05 1.39 1.92
C ILE A 53 -14.25 1.97 2.67
N LEU A 54 -14.19 2.00 4.01
CA LEU A 54 -15.27 2.54 4.83
C LEU A 54 -15.47 4.05 4.59
N ASP A 55 -14.39 4.81 4.49
CA ASP A 55 -14.42 6.26 4.25
C ASP A 55 -15.06 6.56 2.88
N ASN A 56 -14.71 5.81 1.83
CA ASN A 56 -15.39 5.92 0.54
C ASN A 56 -16.90 5.60 0.65
N CYS A 57 -17.31 4.61 1.44
CA CYS A 57 -18.72 4.32 1.67
C CYS A 57 -19.43 5.45 2.43
N ILE A 58 -18.75 6.07 3.40
CA ILE A 58 -19.27 7.22 4.16
C ILE A 58 -19.43 8.43 3.25
N ASP A 59 -18.47 8.71 2.38
CA ASP A 59 -18.53 9.81 1.42
C ASP A 59 -19.76 9.68 0.51
N GLU A 60 -20.01 8.49 -0.05
CA GLU A 60 -21.20 8.22 -0.87
C GLU A 60 -22.51 8.36 -0.08
N TYR A 61 -22.53 7.91 1.18
CA TYR A 61 -23.69 8.09 2.07
C TYR A 61 -23.96 9.57 2.34
N VAL A 62 -22.91 10.36 2.62
CA VAL A 62 -22.99 11.81 2.86
C VAL A 62 -23.47 12.56 1.62
N MET A 63 -23.07 12.11 0.42
CA MET A 63 -23.55 12.64 -0.85
C MET A 63 -25.00 12.24 -1.18
N GLY A 64 -25.61 11.36 -0.39
CA GLY A 64 -26.99 10.90 -0.55
C GLY A 64 -27.15 9.71 -1.50
N TYR A 65 -26.05 9.11 -1.97
CA TYR A 65 -26.02 7.94 -2.85
C TYR A 65 -25.91 6.62 -2.08
N GLY A 66 -26.56 6.56 -0.92
CA GLY A 66 -26.60 5.39 -0.05
C GLY A 66 -27.42 5.71 1.20
N LYS A 67 -28.07 4.71 1.78
CA LYS A 67 -28.87 4.88 3.01
C LYS A 67 -28.49 3.90 4.11
N HIS A 68 -27.64 2.94 3.79
CA HIS A 68 -27.18 1.92 4.72
C HIS A 68 -25.80 1.44 4.27
N ILE A 69 -24.91 1.20 5.23
CA ILE A 69 -23.60 0.60 5.00
C ILE A 69 -23.60 -0.70 5.80
N ASP A 70 -23.64 -1.82 5.08
CA ASP A 70 -23.58 -3.16 5.65
C ASP A 70 -22.12 -3.63 5.72
N ILE A 71 -21.69 -4.04 6.92
CA ILE A 71 -20.37 -4.61 7.15
C ILE A 71 -20.56 -6.02 7.70
N ASP A 72 -20.08 -7.01 6.96
CA ASP A 72 -20.08 -8.41 7.39
C ASP A 72 -18.65 -8.93 7.52
N ILE A 73 -18.38 -9.61 8.64
CA ILE A 73 -17.08 -10.26 8.89
C ILE A 73 -17.33 -11.75 8.84
N LYS A 74 -16.95 -12.34 7.71
CA LYS A 74 -17.06 -13.78 7.51
C LYS A 74 -16.24 -14.51 8.59
N ASP A 75 -16.88 -15.48 9.26
CA ASP A 75 -16.28 -16.36 10.27
C ASP A 75 -15.77 -15.67 11.55
N GLY A 76 -16.02 -14.37 11.73
CA GLY A 76 -15.61 -13.62 12.93
C GLY A 76 -14.10 -13.55 13.18
N VAL A 77 -13.29 -14.02 12.24
CA VAL A 77 -11.82 -14.08 12.31
C VAL A 77 -11.25 -13.55 11.00
N VAL A 78 -10.37 -12.56 11.10
CA VAL A 78 -9.51 -12.13 10.00
C VAL A 78 -8.21 -12.94 10.15
N ASN A 79 -7.96 -13.87 9.22
CA ASN A 79 -6.75 -14.70 9.20
C ASN A 79 -5.56 -13.98 8.58
#